data_AF-A0A6I3U9B5-F1
#
_entry.id   AF-A0A6I3U9B5-F1
#
_cell.length_a   1.000
_cell.length_b   1.000
_cell.length_c   1.000
_cell.angle_alpha   90.00
_cell.angle_beta   90.00
_cell.angle_gamma   90.00
#
_symmetry.space_group_name_H-M   'P 1'
#
loop_
_entity.id
_entity.type
_entity.pdbx_description
1 polymer ?
#
loop_
_entity_poly.entity_id
_entity_poly.type
_entity_poly.pdbx_seq_one_letter_code
_entity_poly.pdbx_strand_id
1 'polypeptide(L)'
;MTEFPIEFFNKSDAGFQHMIKTYDQMINQKQSKLGYKKFFKLLLSHPKDESLLFHCSMGKDRTGIASLFLLYILGVDMNDIFHDYLLSNKYLINVRKENIEYVNNHSGNVILMHNLLSLSSAKEEYINRVLN
;
A
#
# COMPACT_ATOMS: atom_id res chain seq x y z
N MET A 1 -1.30 -13.32 -17.72
CA MET A 1 -0.69 -12.74 -16.51
C MET A 1 0.61 -12.12 -16.95
N THR A 2 0.77 -10.81 -16.78
CA THR A 2 1.95 -10.06 -17.23
C THR A 2 3.20 -10.58 -16.55
N GLU A 3 4.24 -10.90 -17.33
CA GLU A 3 5.58 -11.23 -16.83
C GLU A 3 6.08 -10.10 -15.92
N PHE A 4 6.64 -10.45 -14.77
CA PHE A 4 7.25 -9.48 -13.87
C PHE A 4 8.45 -8.79 -14.55
N PRO A 5 8.76 -7.53 -14.21
CA PRO A 5 9.97 -6.87 -14.71
C PRO A 5 11.22 -7.72 -14.46
N ILE A 6 12.12 -7.80 -15.44
CA ILE A 6 13.37 -8.60 -15.36
C ILE A 6 14.19 -8.24 -14.11
N GLU A 7 14.19 -6.97 -13.71
CA GLU A 7 14.88 -6.52 -12.49
C GLU A 7 14.42 -7.23 -11.22
N PHE A 8 13.15 -7.67 -11.15
CA PHE A 8 12.64 -8.42 -10.00
C PHE A 8 13.22 -9.83 -9.90
N PHE A 9 13.84 -10.36 -10.95
CA PHE A 9 14.52 -11.64 -10.92
C PHE A 9 16.00 -11.54 -10.55
N ASN A 10 16.58 -10.33 -10.65
CA ASN A 10 18.04 -10.14 -10.62
C ASN A 10 18.52 -9.20 -9.52
N LYS A 11 17.64 -8.38 -8.92
CA LYS A 11 17.97 -7.43 -7.84
C LYS A 11 17.03 -7.63 -6.66
N SER A 12 17.56 -8.02 -5.50
CA SER A 12 16.76 -8.38 -4.32
C SER A 12 16.00 -7.24 -3.66
N ASP A 13 16.34 -5.99 -3.97
CA ASP A 13 15.71 -4.79 -3.44
C ASP A 13 14.81 -4.07 -4.45
N ALA A 14 14.70 -4.56 -5.70
CA ALA A 14 13.98 -3.86 -6.76
C ALA A 14 12.49 -3.62 -6.41
N GLY A 15 11.83 -4.60 -5.80
CA GLY A 15 10.44 -4.48 -5.33
C GLY A 15 10.31 -3.46 -4.19
N PHE A 16 11.29 -3.38 -3.30
CA PHE A 16 11.31 -2.37 -2.24
C PHE A 16 11.48 -0.95 -2.82
N GLN A 17 12.48 -0.76 -3.69
CA GLN A 17 12.74 0.52 -4.35
C GLN A 17 11.56 0.97 -5.21
N HIS A 18 10.91 0.01 -5.88
CA HIS A 18 9.67 0.25 -6.60
C HIS A 18 8.58 0.81 -5.68
N MET A 19 8.37 0.21 -4.50
CA MET A 19 7.37 0.72 -3.55
C MET A 19 7.73 2.10 -3.00
N ILE A 20 9.00 2.38 -2.69
CA ILE A 20 9.44 3.72 -2.26
C ILE A 20 9.04 4.78 -3.29
N LYS A 21 9.42 4.55 -4.55
CA LYS A 21 9.06 5.46 -5.66
C LYS A 21 7.55 5.56 -5.85
N THR A 22 6.84 4.45 -5.74
CA THR A 22 5.38 4.40 -5.90
C THR A 22 4.68 5.21 -4.80
N TYR A 23 5.12 5.15 -3.53
CA TYR A 23 4.55 5.98 -2.46
C TYR A 23 4.80 7.47 -2.69
N ASP A 24 6.00 7.86 -3.11
CA ASP A 24 6.29 9.25 -3.50
C ASP A 24 5.35 9.74 -4.61
N GLN A 25 5.10 8.90 -5.61
CA GLN A 25 4.18 9.18 -6.71
C GLN A 25 2.71 9.27 -6.26
N MET A 26 2.30 8.41 -5.32
CA MET A 26 0.94 8.44 -4.77
C MET A 26 0.64 9.75 -4.04
N ILE A 27 1.64 10.51 -3.58
CA ILE A 27 1.39 11.83 -2.98
C ILE A 27 1.57 12.96 -3.98
N ASN A 28 2.56 12.86 -4.87
CA ASN A 28 2.98 13.99 -5.69
C ASN A 28 2.23 14.12 -7.01
N GLN A 29 1.71 13.04 -7.57
CA GLN A 29 1.02 13.09 -8.86
C GLN A 29 -0.32 13.84 -8.79
N LYS A 30 -0.63 14.60 -9.85
CA LYS A 30 -1.88 15.35 -9.98
C LYS A 30 -3.12 14.47 -9.79
N GLN A 31 -3.13 13.28 -10.38
CA GLN A 31 -4.27 12.37 -10.29
C GLN A 31 -4.51 11.88 -8.86
N SER A 32 -3.44 11.58 -8.11
CA SER A 32 -3.56 11.16 -6.72
C SER A 32 -4.13 12.28 -5.84
N LYS A 33 -3.63 13.52 -6.01
CA LYS A 33 -4.17 14.70 -5.32
C LYS A 33 -5.66 14.93 -5.65
N LEU A 34 -6.08 14.73 -6.90
CA LEU A 34 -7.49 14.78 -7.29
C LEU A 34 -8.31 13.66 -6.63
N GLY A 35 -7.74 12.46 -6.49
CA GLY A 35 -8.32 11.34 -5.77
C GLY A 35 -8.60 11.67 -4.30
N TYR A 36 -7.61 12.18 -3.57
CA TYR A 36 -7.80 12.58 -2.16
C TYR A 36 -8.79 13.74 -2.03
N LYS A 37 -8.75 14.72 -2.94
CA LYS A 37 -9.75 15.80 -2.98
C LYS A 37 -11.17 15.26 -3.15
N LYS A 38 -11.36 14.26 -4.04
CA LYS A 38 -12.66 13.61 -4.23
C LYS A 38 -13.07 12.83 -2.98
N PHE A 39 -12.16 12.09 -2.37
CA PHE A 39 -12.40 11.35 -1.13
C PHE A 39 -12.90 12.24 0.00
N PHE A 40 -12.21 13.34 0.30
CA PHE A 40 -12.65 14.29 1.33
C PHE A 40 -13.94 15.02 0.98
N LYS A 41 -14.16 15.33 -0.31
CA LYS A 41 -15.45 15.89 -0.74
C LYS A 41 -16.60 14.93 -0.44
N LEU A 42 -16.43 13.63 -0.74
CA LEU A 42 -17.44 12.61 -0.46
C LEU A 42 -17.71 12.52 1.05
N LEU A 43 -16.65 12.46 1.87
CA LEU A 43 -16.79 12.45 3.33
C LEU A 43 -17.58 13.67 3.86
N LEU A 44 -17.28 14.86 3.37
CA LEU A 44 -17.93 16.11 3.83
C LEU A 44 -19.38 16.24 3.36
N SER A 45 -19.71 15.68 2.18
CA SER A 45 -21.07 15.68 1.65
C SER A 45 -21.91 14.49 2.12
N HIS A 46 -21.32 13.55 2.87
CA HIS A 46 -21.96 12.29 3.22
C HIS A 46 -23.08 12.51 4.24
N PRO A 47 -24.28 11.91 4.06
CA PRO A 47 -25.34 11.98 5.06
C PRO A 47 -24.90 11.39 6.41
N LYS A 48 -25.35 11.98 7.51
CA LYS A 48 -24.96 11.57 8.88
C LYS A 48 -25.35 10.13 9.22
N ASP A 49 -26.41 9.62 8.59
CA ASP A 49 -26.97 8.30 8.89
C ASP A 49 -26.51 7.21 7.89
N GLU A 50 -25.49 7.51 7.08
CA GLU A 50 -24.94 6.59 6.10
C GLU A 50 -23.44 6.34 6.34
N SER A 51 -22.89 5.28 5.75
CA SER A 51 -21.45 4.95 5.81
C SER A 51 -20.78 5.06 4.44
N LEU A 52 -19.52 5.48 4.40
CA LEU A 52 -18.70 5.53 3.19
C LEU A 52 -17.65 4.41 3.20
N LEU A 53 -17.73 3.50 2.23
CA LEU A 53 -16.68 2.52 1.98
C LEU A 53 -15.68 3.06 0.95
N PHE A 54 -14.38 2.99 1.26
CA PHE A 54 -13.31 3.31 0.34
C PHE A 54 -12.27 2.19 0.35
N HIS A 55 -11.80 1.80 -0.84
CA HIS A 55 -10.86 0.70 -0.98
C HIS A 55 -9.93 0.91 -2.18
N CYS A 56 -8.90 0.05 -2.26
CA CYS A 56 -8.07 -0.11 -3.45
C CYS A 56 -8.07 -1.60 -3.83
N SER A 57 -6.98 -2.12 -4.42
CA SER A 57 -6.91 -3.53 -4.82
C SER A 57 -6.79 -4.48 -3.62
N MET A 58 -5.97 -4.15 -2.62
CA MET A 58 -5.73 -4.99 -1.44
C MET A 58 -6.02 -4.26 -0.11
N GLY A 59 -6.56 -3.04 -0.17
CA GLY A 59 -6.81 -2.23 1.04
C GLY A 59 -5.57 -1.74 1.79
N LYS A 60 -4.34 -1.93 1.27
CA LYS A 60 -3.08 -1.53 1.92
C LYS A 60 -2.59 -0.13 1.55
N ASP A 61 -2.15 0.07 0.30
CA ASP A 61 -1.33 1.24 -0.03
C ASP A 61 -2.15 2.53 -0.18
N ARG A 62 -2.91 2.67 -1.27
CA ARG A 62 -3.74 3.87 -1.49
C ARG A 62 -4.81 4.07 -0.42
N THR A 63 -5.36 2.96 0.09
CA THR A 63 -6.32 2.96 1.20
C THR A 63 -5.65 3.41 2.50
N GLY A 64 -4.50 2.82 2.87
CA GLY A 64 -3.77 3.20 4.07
C GLY A 64 -3.33 4.66 4.05
N ILE A 65 -2.91 5.21 2.90
CA ILE A 65 -2.60 6.64 2.78
C ILE A 65 -3.85 7.50 3.00
N ALA A 66 -4.99 7.13 2.42
CA ALA A 66 -6.24 7.86 2.62
C ALA A 66 -6.71 7.80 4.09
N SER A 67 -6.59 6.63 4.73
CA SER A 67 -6.84 6.45 6.16
C SER A 67 -5.93 7.30 7.02
N LEU A 68 -4.62 7.32 6.72
CA LEU A 68 -3.65 8.17 7.42
C LEU A 68 -4.08 9.64 7.38
N PHE A 69 -4.42 10.18 6.21
CA PHE A 69 -4.86 11.57 6.12
C PHE A 69 -6.13 11.85 6.92
N LEU A 70 -7.10 10.94 6.87
CA LEU A 70 -8.35 11.09 7.62
C LEU A 70 -8.10 11.09 9.12
N LEU A 71 -7.40 10.08 9.63
CA LEU A 71 -7.11 9.91 11.05
C LEU A 71 -6.25 11.06 11.60
N TYR A 72 -5.26 11.49 10.82
CA TYR A 72 -4.41 12.62 11.19
C TYR A 72 -5.20 13.93 11.34
N ILE A 73 -6.10 14.23 10.39
CA ILE A 73 -6.97 15.43 10.46
C ILE A 73 -7.94 15.35 11.64
N LEU A 74 -8.36 14.14 12.03
CA LEU A 74 -9.20 13.91 13.21
C LEU A 74 -8.43 13.94 14.54
N GLY A 75 -7.10 14.11 14.51
CA GLY A 75 -6.26 14.26 15.70
C GLY A 75 -5.88 12.94 16.38
N VAL A 76 -5.92 11.82 15.67
CA VAL A 76 -5.45 10.52 16.18
C VAL A 76 -3.92 10.53 16.29
N ASP A 77 -3.36 9.86 17.31
CA ASP A 77 -1.93 9.77 17.52
C ASP A 77 -1.22 9.09 16.34
N MET A 78 -0.05 9.60 15.96
CA MET A 78 0.70 9.08 14.81
C MET A 78 1.13 7.61 14.99
N ASN A 79 1.39 7.17 16.23
CA ASN A 79 1.76 5.78 16.49
C ASN A 79 0.57 4.84 16.27
N ASP A 80 -0.64 5.27 16.64
CA ASP A 80 -1.86 4.49 16.39
C ASP A 80 -2.17 4.40 14.89
N ILE A 81 -1.95 5.48 14.14
CA ILE A 81 -2.09 5.49 12.67
C ILE A 81 -1.08 4.52 12.03
N PHE A 82 0.16 4.51 12.50
CA PHE A 82 1.19 3.60 11.99
C PHE A 82 0.87 2.15 12.35
N HIS A 83 0.38 1.91 13.56
CA HIS A 83 -0.09 0.60 13.99
C HIS A 83 -1.21 0.08 13.09
N ASP A 84 -2.24 0.89 12.83
CA ASP A 84 -3.35 0.56 11.94
C ASP A 84 -2.85 0.20 10.51
N TYR A 85 -1.97 1.03 9.95
CA TYR A 85 -1.36 0.76 8.64
C TYR A 85 -0.63 -0.60 8.62
N LEU A 86 0.18 -0.88 9.64
CA LEU A 86 0.98 -2.12 9.74
C LEU A 86 0.12 -3.36 9.99
N LEU A 87 -1.10 -3.24 10.55
CA LEU A 87 -2.04 -4.36 10.67
C LEU A 87 -2.42 -4.97 9.32
N SER A 88 -2.28 -4.23 8.22
CA SER A 88 -2.37 -4.79 6.85
C SER A 88 -1.51 -6.04 6.68
N ASN A 89 -0.36 -6.13 7.37
CA ASN A 89 0.49 -7.31 7.31
C ASN A 89 -0.16 -8.56 7.89
N LYS A 90 -0.95 -8.42 8.96
CA LYS A 90 -1.70 -9.54 9.53
C LYS A 90 -2.77 -10.03 8.55
N TYR A 91 -3.51 -9.10 7.95
CA TYR A 91 -4.66 -9.44 7.11
C TYR A 91 -4.28 -9.89 5.69
N LEU A 92 -3.11 -9.49 5.18
CA LEU A 92 -2.60 -9.90 3.86
C LEU A 92 -1.66 -11.12 3.90
N ILE A 93 -1.67 -11.90 4.99
CA ILE A 93 -0.80 -13.07 5.12
C ILE A 93 -1.04 -14.11 4.01
N ASN A 94 -2.30 -14.31 3.59
CA ASN A 94 -2.62 -15.28 2.54
C ASN A 94 -2.09 -14.86 1.17
N VAL A 95 -2.16 -13.56 0.84
CA VAL A 95 -1.55 -13.02 -0.39
C VAL A 95 -0.04 -13.30 -0.43
N ARG A 96 0.65 -13.21 0.72
CA ARG A 96 2.09 -13.56 0.77
C ARG A 96 2.35 -15.04 0.58
N LYS A 97 1.52 -15.90 1.18
CA LYS A 97 1.60 -17.35 0.98
C LYS A 97 1.40 -17.72 -0.49
N GLU A 98 0.38 -17.15 -1.13
CA GLU A 98 0.10 -17.32 -2.55
C GLU A 98 1.28 -16.85 -3.42
N ASN A 99 1.92 -15.72 -3.08
CA ASN A 99 3.13 -15.26 -3.78
C ASN A 99 4.30 -16.26 -3.65
N ILE A 100 4.50 -16.84 -2.46
CA ILE A 100 5.55 -17.85 -2.22
C ILE A 100 5.25 -19.12 -3.03
N GLU A 101 4.02 -19.62 -2.95
CA GLU A 101 3.58 -20.81 -3.71
C GLU A 101 3.71 -20.60 -5.21
N TYR A 102 3.31 -19.42 -5.72
CA TYR A 102 3.49 -19.04 -7.10
C TYR A 102 4.96 -19.15 -7.52
N VAL A 103 5.88 -18.54 -6.75
CA VAL A 103 7.30 -18.57 -7.10
C VAL A 103 7.85 -19.99 -7.10
N ASN A 104 7.53 -20.78 -6.07
CA ASN A 104 7.99 -22.16 -5.94
C ASN A 104 7.51 -23.04 -7.11
N ASN A 105 6.28 -22.85 -7.57
CA ASN A 105 5.70 -23.67 -8.65
C ASN A 105 6.15 -23.29 -10.06
N HIS A 106 6.77 -22.12 -10.25
CA HIS A 106 7.14 -21.62 -11.59
C HIS A 106 8.65 -21.47 -11.79
N SER A 107 9.37 -20.84 -10.86
CA SER A 107 10.78 -20.49 -11.06
C SER A 107 11.70 -20.95 -9.93
N GLY A 108 11.18 -21.08 -8.70
CA GLY A 108 11.99 -21.23 -7.49
C GLY A 108 12.92 -20.04 -7.21
N ASN A 109 12.77 -18.92 -7.92
CA ASN A 109 13.69 -17.79 -7.83
C ASN A 109 13.50 -17.01 -6.51
N VAL A 110 14.47 -17.14 -5.61
CA VAL A 110 14.46 -16.49 -4.29
C VAL A 110 14.48 -14.96 -4.36
N ILE A 111 15.10 -14.38 -5.39
CA ILE A 111 15.14 -12.92 -5.61
C ILE A 111 13.74 -12.43 -5.98
N LEU A 112 13.05 -13.14 -6.88
CA LEU A 112 11.66 -12.83 -7.21
C LEU A 112 10.78 -12.94 -5.95
N MET A 113 10.95 -13.99 -5.15
CA MET A 113 10.21 -14.16 -3.89
C MET A 113 10.39 -12.95 -2.95
N HIS A 114 11.63 -12.50 -2.73
CA HIS A 114 11.92 -11.32 -1.90
C HIS A 114 11.23 -10.05 -2.44
N ASN A 115 11.23 -9.86 -3.75
CA ASN A 115 10.59 -8.71 -4.38
C ASN A 115 9.06 -8.77 -4.24
N LEU A 116 8.43 -9.92 -4.49
CA LEU A 116 6.97 -10.08 -4.32
C LEU A 116 6.54 -9.89 -2.86
N LEU A 117 7.34 -10.38 -1.90
CA LEU A 117 7.09 -10.14 -0.48
C LEU A 117 7.24 -8.65 -0.12
N SER A 118 8.20 -7.94 -0.72
CA SER A 118 8.35 -6.49 -0.51
C SER A 118 7.18 -5.68 -1.06
N LEU A 119 6.64 -6.06 -2.23
CA LEU A 119 5.47 -5.42 -2.85
C LEU A 119 4.18 -5.65 -2.04
N SER A 120 4.00 -6.87 -1.53
CA SER A 120 2.80 -7.29 -0.79
C SER A 120 2.82 -6.96 0.70
N SER A 121 3.90 -6.37 1.22
CA SER A 121 4.02 -5.98 2.63
C SER A 121 3.72 -4.50 2.87
N ALA A 122 3.17 -4.18 4.03
CA ALA A 122 3.15 -2.83 4.59
C ALA A 122 4.47 -2.63 5.37
N LYS A 123 5.11 -1.48 5.20
CA LYS A 123 6.41 -1.18 5.83
C LYS A 123 6.44 0.28 6.27
N GLU A 124 7.05 0.54 7.42
CA GLU A 124 7.16 1.92 7.95
C GLU A 124 7.89 2.82 6.95
N GLU A 125 8.92 2.30 6.29
CA GLU A 125 9.70 3.00 5.28
C GLU A 125 8.83 3.50 4.11
N TYR A 126 7.74 2.80 3.79
CA TYR A 126 6.80 3.20 2.76
C TYR A 126 5.90 4.33 3.26
N ILE A 127 5.23 4.15 4.40
CA ILE A 127 4.27 5.16 4.91
C ILE A 127 4.98 6.45 5.33
N ASN A 128 6.23 6.36 5.81
CA ASN A 128 7.08 7.51 6.09
C ASN A 128 7.28 8.42 4.87
N ARG A 129 7.22 7.89 3.64
CA ARG A 129 7.29 8.72 2.41
C ARG A 129 6.13 9.71 2.28
N VAL A 130 5.02 9.48 2.97
CA VAL A 130 3.83 10.35 2.92
C VAL A 130 3.99 11.60 3.76
N LEU A 131 4.82 11.53 4.81
CA LEU A 131 4.97 12.59 5.82
C LEU A 131 6.17 13.50 5.57
N ASN A 132 7.00 13.19 4.57
CA ASN A 132 8.23 13.91 4.24
C ASN A 132 8.02 14.96 3.15
#